data_AF-A0A2E0V7S8-F1
#
_entry.id   AF-A0A2E0V7S8-F1
#
_cell.length_a   1.000
_cell.length_b   1.000
_cell.length_c   1.000
_cell.angle_alpha   90.00
_cell.angle_beta   90.00
_cell.angle_gamma   90.00
#
_symmetry.space_group_name_H-M   'P 1'
#
loop_
_entity.id
_entity.type
_entity.pdbx_description
1 polymer ?
#
loop_
_entity_poly.entity_id
_entity_poly.type
_entity_poly.pdbx_seq_one_letter_code
_entity_poly.pdbx_strand_id
1 'polypeptide(L)'
;MHGAEDGKPIRKRQRFYRYFPVISNGNPPLCLLILNNPLPYRLFLLKRTATKRPDGIGSLSRDLRPHRSPRSPSWTIRTRNAESPVSLSHTCLRDKRQQNQGTTERPFSQSPKLQWRAPSFRVSSPDVRNWRKSQIIGIAACSGPGAALCYQTITAECGRLLGSHHHPEIILHSLSFGEYCYLLEAGDWPAIAELLFESCSKLHAMGADFIICPDNTVHEAMKHSDLEANLPWIHIAEVVAEEARSRDFKRLGILGTRYLMEGPVYPDKLIPCGIESVTPSVDERRIINSLIFDRLVFNQVTESDRQALLSIVERLREDCQCDAIVLGCTELPLILNDNSSSLPVLDSTRLLSRAAINRATG
;
A
#
# COMPACT_ATOMS: atom_id res chain seq x y z
N MET A 1 61.98 18.55 0.53
CA MET A 1 60.98 18.67 1.63
C MET A 1 60.47 20.10 1.65
N HIS A 2 59.21 20.28 2.07
CA HIS A 2 58.31 21.44 1.84
C HIS A 2 57.62 21.34 0.47
N GLY A 3 56.31 21.27 0.32
CA GLY A 3 55.19 21.56 1.23
C GLY A 3 54.16 22.31 0.38
N ALA A 4 53.13 21.63 -0.10
CA ALA A 4 52.06 22.24 -0.89
C ALA A 4 50.70 21.74 -0.41
N GLU A 5 49.86 22.70 -0.10
CA GLU A 5 48.62 22.63 0.67
C GLU A 5 47.43 22.03 -0.09
N ASP A 6 46.50 21.55 0.73
CA ASP A 6 45.19 21.01 0.41
C ASP A 6 44.30 21.95 -0.43
N GLY A 7 43.72 21.40 -1.51
CA GLY A 7 42.65 22.04 -2.28
C GLY A 7 41.59 21.03 -2.72
N LYS A 8 40.65 20.67 -1.84
CA LYS A 8 39.47 19.85 -2.20
C LYS A 8 38.44 20.72 -2.95
N PRO A 9 37.87 20.27 -4.08
CA PRO A 9 36.79 21.00 -4.75
C PRO A 9 35.44 20.80 -4.03
N ILE A 10 34.81 21.91 -3.64
CA ILE A 10 33.44 21.97 -3.11
C ILE A 10 32.46 21.58 -4.23
N ARG A 11 31.94 20.35 -4.21
CA ARG A 11 30.82 19.93 -5.06
C ARG A 11 29.54 20.69 -4.64
N LYS A 12 29.11 21.67 -5.43
CA LYS A 12 27.78 22.27 -5.32
C LYS A 12 26.71 21.19 -5.55
N ARG A 13 25.98 20.79 -4.51
CA ARG A 13 24.81 19.91 -4.63
C ARG A 13 23.72 20.63 -5.43
N GLN A 14 23.52 20.26 -6.69
CA GLN A 14 22.30 20.60 -7.44
C GLN A 14 21.12 19.87 -6.79
N ARG A 15 20.12 20.62 -6.33
CA ARG A 15 18.85 20.04 -5.85
C ARG A 15 18.01 19.69 -7.06
N PHE A 16 17.72 18.41 -7.24
CA PHE A 16 16.72 17.94 -8.20
C PHE A 16 15.33 18.13 -7.59
N TYR A 17 14.44 18.82 -8.32
CA TYR A 17 13.02 18.90 -7.98
C TYR A 17 12.26 17.97 -8.93
N ARG A 18 11.56 16.96 -8.40
CA ARG A 18 10.60 16.15 -9.16
C ARG A 18 9.19 16.69 -8.90
N TYR A 19 8.45 16.99 -9.96
CA TYR A 19 7.05 17.39 -9.90
C TYR A 19 6.16 16.18 -10.13
N PHE A 20 5.16 15.98 -9.27
CA PHE A 20 4.05 15.04 -9.50
C PHE A 20 2.74 15.83 -9.61
N PRO A 21 2.01 15.76 -10.74
CA PRO A 21 0.68 16.33 -10.82
C PRO A 21 -0.32 15.39 -10.10
N VAL A 22 -0.98 15.88 -9.06
CA VAL A 22 -2.19 15.24 -8.51
C VAL A 22 -3.38 15.89 -9.20
N ILE A 23 -4.03 15.15 -10.10
CA ILE A 23 -5.31 15.58 -10.69
C ILE A 23 -6.40 15.24 -9.67
N SER A 24 -6.94 16.25 -9.01
CA SER A 24 -8.13 16.13 -8.17
C SER A 24 -9.30 16.76 -8.92
N ASN A 25 -10.35 15.98 -9.16
CA ASN A 25 -11.61 16.45 -9.74
C ASN A 25 -12.14 17.69 -9.00
N GLY A 26 -12.14 18.84 -9.66
CA GLY A 26 -12.95 20.00 -9.29
C GLY A 26 -12.42 20.97 -8.23
N ASN A 27 -11.17 20.85 -7.73
CA ASN A 27 -10.56 21.83 -6.82
C ASN A 27 -9.17 22.28 -7.32
N PRO A 28 -8.71 23.52 -7.03
CA PRO A 28 -7.41 24.01 -7.50
C PRO A 28 -6.27 23.15 -6.93
N PRO A 29 -5.17 22.93 -7.70
CA PRO A 29 -4.15 21.96 -7.35
C PRO A 29 -3.40 22.37 -6.07
N LEU A 30 -3.40 21.46 -5.08
CA LEU A 30 -2.52 21.52 -3.92
C LEU A 30 -1.12 21.05 -4.34
N CYS A 31 -0.13 21.95 -4.33
CA CYS A 31 1.27 21.56 -4.48
C CYS A 31 1.82 21.10 -3.11
N LEU A 32 2.20 19.83 -3.01
CA LEU A 32 2.95 19.30 -1.87
C LEU A 32 4.45 19.49 -2.13
N LEU A 33 5.11 20.36 -1.37
CA LEU A 33 6.57 20.53 -1.42
C LEU A 33 7.19 19.75 -0.25
N ILE A 34 7.71 18.55 -0.50
CA ILE A 34 8.43 17.78 0.52
C ILE A 34 9.87 18.31 0.56
N LEU A 35 10.20 19.06 1.60
CA LEU A 35 11.58 19.47 1.89
C LEU A 35 12.24 18.36 2.72
N ASN A 36 13.26 17.69 2.17
CA ASN A 36 14.11 16.80 2.94
C ASN A 36 14.96 17.62 3.93
N ASN A 37 14.52 17.69 5.18
CA ASN A 37 15.38 17.93 6.34
C ASN A 37 14.73 17.31 7.59
N PRO A 38 15.52 16.80 8.55
CA PRO A 38 14.98 16.10 9.71
C PRO A 38 14.45 17.14 10.72
N LEU A 39 13.23 16.88 11.25
CA LEU A 39 12.49 17.61 12.31
C LEU A 39 11.54 18.75 11.85
N PRO A 40 10.44 18.97 12.61
CA PRO A 40 9.09 18.52 12.30
C PRO A 40 8.33 19.49 11.37
N TYR A 41 7.41 18.90 10.60
CA TYR A 41 6.57 19.48 9.55
C TYR A 41 6.02 20.90 9.86
N ARG A 42 6.36 21.89 9.02
CA ARG A 42 5.61 23.15 8.87
C ARG A 42 4.86 23.13 7.53
N LEU A 43 3.52 23.18 7.59
CA LEU A 43 2.65 23.28 6.42
C LEU A 43 2.65 24.74 5.91
N PHE A 44 2.97 24.96 4.63
CA PHE A 44 2.85 26.28 4.00
C PHE A 44 1.73 26.28 2.96
N LEU A 45 0.73 27.16 3.15
CA LEU A 45 -0.33 27.41 2.17
C LEU A 45 0.08 28.55 1.22
N LEU A 46 0.25 28.25 -0.06
CA LEU A 46 0.45 29.25 -1.11
C LEU A 46 -0.87 29.52 -1.83
N LYS A 47 -1.37 30.75 -1.75
CA LYS A 47 -2.50 31.23 -2.57
C LYS A 47 -1.97 31.80 -3.89
N ARG A 48 -2.47 31.29 -5.02
CA ARG A 48 -2.18 31.85 -6.35
C ARG A 48 -3.12 33.02 -6.63
N THR A 49 -2.59 34.22 -6.81
CA THR A 49 -3.36 35.37 -7.34
C THR A 49 -3.27 35.37 -8.87
N ALA A 50 -4.40 35.19 -9.55
CA ALA A 50 -4.46 35.27 -11.02
C ALA A 50 -4.75 36.72 -11.46
N THR A 51 -3.90 37.27 -12.31
CA THR A 51 -4.18 38.50 -13.07
C THR A 51 -4.56 38.13 -14.51
N LYS A 52 -5.77 38.47 -14.95
CA LYS A 52 -6.27 38.31 -16.32
C LYS A 52 -5.47 39.19 -17.31
N ARG A 53 -5.29 38.71 -18.55
CA ARG A 53 -5.05 39.57 -19.73
C ARG A 53 -5.99 39.17 -20.88
N PRO A 54 -6.35 40.11 -21.78
CA PRO A 54 -7.48 39.98 -22.71
C PRO A 54 -7.09 39.37 -24.07
N ASP A 55 -8.14 38.99 -24.81
CA ASP A 55 -8.18 38.26 -26.07
C ASP A 55 -7.52 38.97 -27.27
N GLY A 56 -7.08 38.17 -28.27
CA GLY A 56 -6.67 38.68 -29.59
C GLY A 56 -6.21 37.58 -30.57
N ILE A 57 -6.92 37.48 -31.70
CA ILE A 57 -6.73 36.58 -32.86
C ILE A 57 -5.54 37.02 -33.72
N GLY A 58 -4.81 36.09 -34.35
CA GLY A 58 -3.89 36.39 -35.47
C GLY A 58 -2.99 35.24 -35.92
N SER A 59 -3.09 34.85 -37.19
CA SER A 59 -2.34 33.81 -37.91
C SER A 59 -1.00 34.26 -38.49
N LEU A 60 -0.17 33.27 -38.88
CA LEU A 60 0.88 33.20 -39.93
C LEU A 60 2.40 33.16 -39.56
N SER A 61 2.99 32.06 -40.04
CA SER A 61 4.30 31.82 -40.70
C SER A 61 5.66 32.00 -39.99
N ARG A 62 6.43 30.91 -40.11
CA ARG A 62 7.90 30.66 -40.08
C ARG A 62 8.83 31.90 -40.05
N ASP A 63 9.78 31.92 -39.11
CA ASP A 63 11.22 31.77 -39.41
C ASP A 63 12.13 31.66 -38.17
N LEU A 64 13.24 30.94 -38.37
CA LEU A 64 14.28 30.56 -37.40
C LEU A 64 15.25 31.70 -37.07
N ARG A 65 15.55 31.93 -35.78
CA ARG A 65 16.89 32.19 -35.20
C ARG A 65 16.85 32.24 -33.66
N PRO A 66 17.95 31.89 -32.94
CA PRO A 66 17.91 31.61 -31.51
C PRO A 66 18.21 32.86 -30.67
N HIS A 67 17.30 33.25 -29.77
CA HIS A 67 17.59 34.26 -28.75
C HIS A 67 16.97 33.96 -27.39
N ARG A 68 17.88 33.86 -26.40
CA ARG A 68 17.78 34.25 -24.97
C ARG A 68 16.70 33.58 -24.11
N SER A 69 17.20 32.85 -23.11
CA SER A 69 16.50 32.28 -21.94
C SER A 69 15.48 33.23 -21.29
N PRO A 70 14.25 32.78 -20.97
CA PRO A 70 13.32 33.56 -20.15
C PRO A 70 13.83 33.61 -18.70
N ARG A 71 13.85 34.81 -18.12
CA ARG A 71 14.15 35.08 -16.71
C ARG A 71 13.17 34.30 -15.80
N SER A 72 13.72 33.62 -14.80
CA SER A 72 12.99 32.93 -13.72
C SER A 72 12.11 33.91 -12.91
N PRO A 73 10.89 33.52 -12.48
CA PRO A 73 10.05 34.38 -11.64
C PRO A 73 10.68 34.56 -10.25
N SER A 74 10.73 35.80 -9.78
CA SER A 74 11.17 36.16 -8.43
C SER A 74 10.08 35.81 -7.41
N TRP A 75 10.47 35.13 -6.34
CA TRP A 75 9.61 34.83 -5.19
C TRP A 75 10.00 35.74 -4.03
N THR A 76 9.04 36.47 -3.45
CA THR A 76 9.27 37.28 -2.24
C THR A 76 8.75 36.50 -1.02
N ILE A 77 9.65 36.12 -0.12
CA ILE A 77 9.31 35.49 1.16
C ILE A 77 9.03 36.61 2.17
N ARG A 78 7.81 36.67 2.74
CA ARG A 78 7.52 37.47 3.93
C ARG A 78 7.52 36.56 5.15
N THR A 79 8.46 36.77 6.06
CA THR A 79 8.44 36.20 7.42
C THR A 79 7.64 37.13 8.33
N ARG A 80 6.68 36.60 9.10
CA ARG A 80 6.18 37.26 10.32
C ARG A 80 6.82 36.55 11.50
N ASN A 81 7.65 37.27 12.25
CA ASN A 81 8.12 36.83 13.56
C ASN A 81 6.94 36.90 14.53
N ALA A 82 6.70 35.82 15.27
CA ALA A 82 5.87 35.84 16.47
C ALA A 82 6.79 35.50 17.64
N GLU A 83 7.32 36.54 18.28
CA GLU A 83 7.95 36.46 19.60
C GLU A 83 6.92 36.89 20.64
N SER A 84 6.63 35.98 21.58
CA SER A 84 6.48 36.20 23.03
C SER A 84 5.28 35.47 23.65
N PRO A 85 5.47 34.79 24.80
CA PRO A 85 4.44 34.04 25.50
C PRO A 85 3.66 34.96 26.46
N VAL A 86 2.34 34.79 26.55
CA VAL A 86 1.56 35.41 27.63
C VAL A 86 0.86 34.32 28.43
N SER A 87 1.29 34.22 29.68
CA SER A 87 0.74 33.45 30.79
C SER A 87 -0.72 33.81 31.07
N LEU A 88 -1.55 32.79 31.26
CA LEU A 88 -2.88 32.92 31.84
C LEU A 88 -2.75 33.13 33.36
N SER A 89 -3.15 34.31 33.85
CA SER A 89 -3.45 34.52 35.26
C SER A 89 -4.89 35.02 35.39
N HIS A 90 -5.68 34.28 36.16
CA HIS A 90 -6.99 34.69 36.64
C HIS A 90 -6.89 35.92 37.55
N THR A 91 -7.69 36.94 37.26
CA THR A 91 -8.19 37.86 38.30
C THR A 91 -9.54 38.45 37.87
N CYS A 92 -10.54 38.14 38.69
CA CYS A 92 -11.84 38.80 38.74
C CYS A 92 -11.66 40.17 39.42
N LEU A 93 -12.35 41.22 38.95
CA LEU A 93 -13.05 42.22 39.78
C LEU A 93 -13.71 43.34 38.94
N ARG A 94 -15.05 43.34 39.03
CA ARG A 94 -16.00 44.46 39.22
C ARG A 94 -16.00 45.72 38.33
N ASP A 95 -17.21 45.92 37.77
CA ASP A 95 -18.03 47.13 37.69
C ASP A 95 -17.42 48.45 37.21
N LYS A 96 -17.98 48.94 36.10
CA LYS A 96 -18.61 50.27 36.03
C LYS A 96 -19.62 50.34 34.89
N ARG A 97 -20.88 50.56 35.26
CA ARG A 97 -21.98 51.00 34.39
C ARG A 97 -21.72 52.44 33.93
N GLN A 98 -22.00 52.75 32.67
CA GLN A 98 -22.67 54.00 32.28
C GLN A 98 -23.32 53.86 30.89
N GLN A 99 -24.49 54.48 30.77
CA GLN A 99 -25.50 54.36 29.72
C GLN A 99 -25.08 55.03 28.39
N ASN A 100 -25.50 54.47 27.25
CA ASN A 100 -26.33 55.23 26.29
C ASN A 100 -26.95 54.35 25.19
N GLN A 101 -28.29 54.42 25.16
CA GLN A 101 -29.18 54.58 24.00
C GLN A 101 -29.04 53.66 22.76
N GLY A 102 -30.05 52.80 22.61
CA GLY A 102 -30.97 52.91 21.47
C GLY A 102 -30.55 52.28 20.15
N THR A 103 -30.57 50.95 20.06
CA THR A 103 -30.82 50.24 18.80
C THR A 103 -31.69 49.01 19.05
N THR A 104 -32.86 48.98 18.41
CA THR A 104 -33.72 47.79 18.34
C THR A 104 -33.05 46.73 17.46
N GLU A 105 -32.27 45.85 18.05
CA GLU A 105 -31.78 44.64 17.39
C GLU A 105 -32.84 43.54 17.44
N ARG A 106 -33.29 43.11 16.26
CA ARG A 106 -34.07 41.87 16.11
C ARG A 106 -33.23 40.70 16.65
N PRO A 107 -33.78 39.77 17.44
CA PRO A 107 -32.99 38.66 17.94
C PRO A 107 -32.48 37.81 16.78
N PHE A 108 -31.16 37.70 16.67
CA PHE A 108 -30.48 36.72 15.83
C PHE A 108 -31.06 35.33 16.15
N SER A 109 -31.71 34.70 15.17
CA SER A 109 -32.15 33.32 15.30
C SER A 109 -30.94 32.47 15.60
N GLN A 110 -30.92 31.79 16.75
CA GLN A 110 -29.87 30.85 17.09
C GLN A 110 -29.85 29.76 16.03
N SER A 111 -28.82 29.75 15.19
CA SER A 111 -28.51 28.60 14.34
C SER A 111 -28.40 27.37 15.24
N PRO A 112 -29.05 26.24 14.90
CA PRO A 112 -28.97 25.04 15.72
C PRO A 112 -27.49 24.66 15.86
N LYS A 113 -26.98 24.68 17.11
CA LYS A 113 -25.65 24.21 17.42
C LYS A 113 -25.59 22.76 16.96
N LEU A 114 -24.88 22.51 15.87
CA LEU A 114 -24.54 21.18 15.41
C LEU A 114 -23.71 20.55 16.55
N GLN A 115 -24.38 19.79 17.42
CA GLN A 115 -23.71 19.01 18.44
C GLN A 115 -22.96 17.92 17.69
N TRP A 116 -21.68 18.15 17.46
CA TRP A 116 -20.74 17.07 17.17
C TRP A 116 -20.75 16.14 18.39
N ARG A 117 -21.66 15.15 18.40
CA ARG A 117 -21.45 13.97 19.22
C ARG A 117 -20.21 13.31 18.64
N ALA A 118 -19.06 13.54 19.28
CA ALA A 118 -17.90 12.70 19.05
C ALA A 118 -18.40 11.25 19.19
N PRO A 119 -18.20 10.38 18.19
CA PRO A 119 -18.41 8.95 18.41
C PRO A 119 -17.65 8.62 19.68
N SER A 120 -18.30 8.06 20.69
CA SER A 120 -17.58 7.70 21.91
C SER A 120 -16.63 6.56 21.52
N PHE A 121 -15.41 6.89 21.14
CA PHE A 121 -14.32 5.94 20.95
C PHE A 121 -14.16 5.24 22.30
N ARG A 122 -14.65 4.00 22.35
CA ARG A 122 -14.52 3.11 23.50
C ARG A 122 -13.82 1.88 22.99
N VAL A 123 -12.55 1.75 23.36
CA VAL A 123 -11.89 0.44 23.36
C VAL A 123 -12.67 -0.39 24.38
N SER A 124 -13.17 -1.54 23.97
CA SER A 124 -13.79 -2.50 24.88
C SER A 124 -12.86 -2.74 26.08
N SER A 125 -13.42 -2.71 27.29
CA SER A 125 -12.75 -3.02 28.57
C SER A 125 -11.89 -4.29 28.43
N PRO A 126 -10.76 -4.42 29.16
CA PRO A 126 -9.81 -5.54 29.07
C PRO A 126 -10.33 -6.93 29.48
N ASP A 127 -11.61 -7.24 29.30
CA ASP A 127 -12.15 -8.62 29.35
C ASP A 127 -11.81 -9.41 28.07
N VAL A 128 -10.60 -9.19 27.58
CA VAL A 128 -10.10 -9.55 26.27
C VAL A 128 -9.14 -10.72 26.46
N ARG A 129 -9.32 -11.83 25.72
CA ARG A 129 -8.31 -12.89 25.60
C ARG A 129 -6.96 -12.20 25.41
N ASN A 130 -6.07 -12.41 26.38
CA ASN A 130 -4.88 -11.59 26.57
C ASN A 130 -4.09 -11.54 25.26
N TRP A 131 -4.29 -10.51 24.42
CA TRP A 131 -3.71 -10.43 23.07
C TRP A 131 -2.18 -10.43 23.13
N ARG A 132 -1.62 -10.08 24.30
CA ARG A 132 -0.20 -10.21 24.64
C ARG A 132 0.28 -11.65 24.80
N LYS A 133 -0.62 -12.63 24.87
CA LYS A 133 -0.32 -14.06 24.83
C LYS A 133 -0.41 -14.65 23.42
N SER A 134 -0.93 -13.88 22.44
CA SER A 134 -0.93 -14.31 21.05
C SER A 134 0.50 -14.42 20.52
N GLN A 135 0.72 -15.36 19.61
CA GLN A 135 2.02 -15.49 18.96
C GLN A 135 2.31 -14.27 18.06
N ILE A 136 3.59 -13.88 17.98
CA ILE A 136 4.08 -12.77 17.18
C ILE A 136 4.20 -13.18 15.71
N ILE A 137 3.51 -12.47 14.82
CA ILE A 137 3.48 -12.75 13.38
C ILE A 137 4.66 -12.08 12.70
N GLY A 138 5.55 -12.86 12.07
CA GLY A 138 6.59 -12.34 11.18
C GLY A 138 6.12 -12.28 9.72
N ILE A 139 6.15 -11.11 9.10
CA ILE A 139 5.85 -10.92 7.67
C ILE A 139 7.16 -10.71 6.91
N ALA A 140 7.57 -11.72 6.13
CA ALA A 140 8.60 -11.60 5.11
C ALA A 140 7.97 -10.94 3.88
N ALA A 141 8.12 -9.62 3.75
CA ALA A 141 7.28 -8.83 2.84
C ALA A 141 7.43 -9.23 1.37
N CYS A 142 8.67 -9.40 0.89
CA CYS A 142 9.03 -9.55 -0.53
C CYS A 142 8.54 -8.38 -1.41
N SER A 143 7.22 -8.28 -1.62
CA SER A 143 6.55 -7.18 -2.30
C SER A 143 5.82 -6.26 -1.31
N GLY A 144 5.93 -4.95 -1.55
CA GLY A 144 5.27 -3.94 -0.72
C GLY A 144 3.73 -4.05 -0.72
N PRO A 145 3.07 -4.15 -1.89
CA PRO A 145 1.61 -4.26 -1.97
C PRO A 145 1.05 -5.48 -1.23
N GLY A 146 1.67 -6.65 -1.38
CA GLY A 146 1.22 -7.86 -0.70
C GLY A 146 1.36 -7.79 0.81
N ALA A 147 2.50 -7.30 1.29
CA ALA A 147 2.71 -7.07 2.71
C ALA A 147 1.72 -6.05 3.30
N ALA A 148 1.41 -4.98 2.57
CA ALA A 148 0.44 -3.98 3.00
C ALA A 148 -0.98 -4.57 3.09
N LEU A 149 -1.44 -5.30 2.07
CA LEU A 149 -2.75 -5.96 2.07
C LEU A 149 -2.87 -6.99 3.20
N CYS A 150 -1.81 -7.76 3.42
CA CYS A 150 -1.74 -8.75 4.48
C CYS A 150 -1.87 -8.09 5.87
N TYR A 151 -1.05 -7.08 6.15
CA TYR A 151 -1.12 -6.32 7.41
C TYR A 151 -2.50 -5.68 7.64
N GLN A 152 -3.07 -5.05 6.60
CA GLN A 152 -4.41 -4.45 6.69
C GLN A 152 -5.49 -5.50 6.97
N THR A 153 -5.39 -6.68 6.36
CA THR A 153 -6.35 -7.77 6.59
C THR A 153 -6.25 -8.29 8.02
N ILE A 154 -5.03 -8.54 8.52
CA ILE A 154 -4.81 -8.98 9.90
C ILE A 154 -5.41 -7.98 10.89
N THR A 155 -5.05 -6.71 10.76
CA THR A 155 -5.49 -5.67 11.71
C THR A 155 -6.99 -5.36 11.63
N ALA A 156 -7.61 -5.51 10.45
CA ALA A 156 -9.06 -5.30 10.28
C ALA A 156 -9.90 -6.47 10.78
N GLU A 157 -9.44 -7.71 10.64
CA GLU A 157 -10.24 -8.90 10.93
C GLU A 157 -10.03 -9.44 12.36
N CYS A 158 -8.89 -9.19 13.00
CA CYS A 158 -8.59 -9.65 14.37
C CYS A 158 -9.55 -9.14 15.44
N GLY A 159 -10.16 -7.97 15.22
CA GLY A 159 -11.00 -7.34 16.24
C GLY A 159 -12.20 -8.18 16.67
N ARG A 160 -12.63 -9.13 15.85
CA ARG A 160 -13.70 -10.09 16.19
C ARG A 160 -13.26 -11.14 17.22
N LEU A 161 -11.97 -11.47 17.25
CA LEU A 161 -11.39 -12.51 18.11
C LEU A 161 -10.74 -11.93 19.36
N LEU A 162 -10.05 -10.80 19.20
CA LEU A 162 -9.25 -10.17 20.25
C LEU A 162 -9.91 -8.89 20.79
N GLY A 163 -11.14 -8.58 20.41
CA GLY A 163 -11.81 -7.33 20.82
C GLY A 163 -11.42 -6.13 19.96
N SER A 164 -12.26 -5.10 19.99
CA SER A 164 -12.13 -3.96 19.08
C SER A 164 -10.75 -3.31 19.16
N HIS A 165 -10.13 -3.10 17.99
CA HIS A 165 -8.79 -2.51 17.82
C HIS A 165 -7.61 -3.37 18.29
N HIS A 166 -7.82 -4.62 18.70
CA HIS A 166 -6.74 -5.55 19.03
C HIS A 166 -6.38 -6.47 17.86
N HIS A 167 -5.09 -6.74 17.76
CA HIS A 167 -4.46 -7.71 16.88
C HIS A 167 -3.21 -8.27 17.58
N PRO A 168 -2.67 -9.42 17.16
CA PRO A 168 -1.36 -9.91 17.63
C PRO A 168 -0.25 -8.89 17.33
N GLU A 169 0.89 -9.01 17.99
CA GLU A 169 2.08 -8.27 17.58
C GLU A 169 2.54 -8.74 16.19
N ILE A 170 2.96 -7.80 15.34
CA ILE A 170 3.34 -8.06 13.95
C ILE A 170 4.68 -7.39 13.69
N ILE A 171 5.62 -8.16 13.16
CA ILE A 171 6.93 -7.68 12.73
C ILE A 171 7.00 -7.84 11.22
N LEU A 172 7.28 -6.77 10.49
CA LEU A 172 7.38 -6.78 9.04
C LEU A 172 8.81 -6.42 8.64
N HIS A 173 9.44 -7.29 7.84
CA HIS A 173 10.74 -7.02 7.22
C HIS A 173 10.61 -7.02 5.70
N SER A 174 11.20 -6.01 5.05
CA SER A 174 11.20 -5.87 3.60
C SER A 174 12.60 -5.55 3.10
N LEU A 175 13.13 -6.41 2.25
CA LEU A 175 14.23 -6.07 1.35
C LEU A 175 13.70 -5.25 0.16
N SER A 176 14.62 -4.73 -0.66
CA SER A 176 14.25 -4.02 -1.88
C SER A 176 13.64 -5.00 -2.88
N PHE A 177 12.42 -4.74 -3.34
CA PHE A 177 11.74 -5.61 -4.32
C PHE A 177 12.53 -5.78 -5.63
N GLY A 178 13.33 -4.77 -6.01
CA GLY A 178 14.15 -4.84 -7.21
C GLY A 178 15.21 -5.96 -7.18
N GLU A 179 15.65 -6.39 -6.00
CA GLU A 179 16.57 -7.52 -5.87
C GLU A 179 15.87 -8.84 -6.24
N TYR A 180 14.64 -9.04 -5.77
CA TYR A 180 13.81 -10.18 -6.18
C TYR A 180 13.51 -10.16 -7.68
N CYS A 181 13.15 -9.01 -8.25
CA CYS A 181 12.87 -8.90 -9.69
C CYS A 181 14.08 -9.30 -10.54
N TYR A 182 15.27 -8.81 -10.18
CA TYR A 182 16.49 -9.15 -10.91
C TYR A 182 16.77 -10.65 -10.91
N LEU A 183 16.62 -11.30 -9.75
CA LEU A 183 16.85 -12.75 -9.62
C LEU A 183 15.74 -13.58 -10.28
N LEU A 184 14.48 -13.12 -10.25
CA LEU A 184 13.36 -13.74 -10.95
C LEU A 184 13.57 -13.72 -12.47
N GLU A 185 14.02 -12.59 -13.03
CA GLU A 185 14.36 -12.49 -14.45
C GLU A 185 15.54 -13.40 -14.82
N ALA A 186 16.50 -13.58 -13.91
CA ALA A 186 17.63 -14.49 -14.08
C ALA A 186 17.28 -15.97 -13.87
N GLY A 187 16.13 -16.28 -13.25
CA GLY A 187 15.75 -17.63 -12.85
C GLY A 187 16.60 -18.21 -11.71
N ASP A 188 17.19 -17.36 -10.87
CA ASP A 188 18.10 -17.76 -9.80
C ASP A 188 17.34 -18.03 -8.48
N TRP A 189 16.66 -19.17 -8.43
CA TRP A 189 15.88 -19.59 -7.26
C TRP A 189 16.71 -19.78 -5.98
N PRO A 190 17.94 -20.35 -6.02
CA PRO A 190 18.81 -20.39 -4.85
C PRO A 190 19.08 -19.00 -4.26
N ALA A 191 19.41 -18.00 -5.08
CA ALA A 191 19.63 -16.63 -4.60
C ALA A 191 18.35 -15.99 -4.05
N ILE A 192 17.17 -16.25 -4.64
CA ILE A 192 15.88 -15.81 -4.08
C ILE A 192 15.66 -16.43 -2.69
N ALA A 193 16.03 -17.70 -2.52
CA ALA A 193 15.92 -18.40 -1.25
C ALA A 193 16.81 -17.76 -0.17
N GLU A 194 18.02 -17.32 -0.52
CA GLU A 194 18.90 -16.56 0.38
C GLU A 194 18.27 -15.25 0.85
N LEU A 195 17.61 -14.49 -0.03
CA LEU A 195 16.90 -13.25 0.35
C LEU A 195 15.73 -13.52 1.32
N LEU A 196 14.97 -14.59 1.08
CA LEU A 196 13.90 -15.01 1.98
C LEU A 196 14.45 -15.43 3.34
N PHE A 197 15.58 -16.15 3.35
CA PHE A 197 16.24 -16.57 4.58
C PHE A 197 16.82 -15.41 5.37
N GLU A 198 17.37 -14.40 4.70
CA GLU A 198 17.83 -13.18 5.35
C GLU A 198 16.66 -12.50 6.10
N SER A 199 15.50 -12.41 5.45
CA SER A 199 14.29 -11.89 6.07
C SER A 199 13.84 -12.74 7.26
N CYS A 200 13.86 -14.07 7.12
CA CYS A 200 13.56 -15.02 8.20
C CYS A 200 14.45 -14.82 9.41
N SER A 201 15.77 -14.73 9.20
CA SER A 201 16.76 -14.57 10.27
C SER A 201 16.55 -13.25 11.03
N LYS A 202 16.25 -12.17 10.31
CA LYS A 202 15.93 -10.87 10.93
C LYS A 202 14.62 -10.92 11.72
N LEU A 203 13.58 -11.55 11.18
CA LEU A 203 12.30 -11.73 11.87
C LEU A 203 12.45 -12.55 13.15
N HIS A 204 13.21 -13.63 13.10
CA HIS A 204 13.54 -14.44 14.28
C HIS A 204 14.29 -13.63 15.33
N ALA A 205 15.32 -12.87 14.94
CA ALA A 205 16.07 -12.02 15.85
C ALA A 205 15.21 -10.90 16.49
N MET A 206 14.13 -10.48 15.83
CA MET A 206 13.18 -9.51 16.37
C MET A 206 12.08 -10.16 17.24
N GLY A 207 12.04 -11.49 17.35
CA GLY A 207 11.13 -12.23 18.23
C GLY A 207 9.86 -12.76 17.56
N ALA A 208 9.81 -12.88 16.23
CA ALA A 208 8.68 -13.54 15.57
C ALA A 208 8.57 -15.01 16.00
N ASP A 209 7.35 -15.51 16.20
CA ASP A 209 7.08 -16.91 16.57
C ASP A 209 6.87 -17.81 15.34
N PHE A 210 6.46 -17.23 14.22
CA PHE A 210 6.28 -17.90 12.92
C PHE A 210 6.31 -16.88 11.78
N ILE A 211 6.45 -17.36 10.55
CA ILE A 211 6.60 -16.51 9.36
C ILE A 211 5.50 -16.77 8.33
N ILE A 212 5.06 -15.68 7.70
CA ILE A 212 4.26 -15.67 6.48
C ILE A 212 4.93 -14.82 5.39
N CYS A 213 4.71 -15.18 4.13
CA CYS A 213 5.14 -14.38 2.98
C CYS A 213 3.95 -14.15 2.03
N PRO A 214 3.41 -12.92 1.94
CA PRO A 214 2.28 -12.60 1.07
C PRO A 214 2.74 -12.33 -0.38
N ASP A 215 3.57 -13.21 -0.93
CA ASP A 215 4.02 -13.19 -2.32
C ASP A 215 4.06 -14.63 -2.85
N ASN A 216 3.17 -14.97 -3.76
CA ASN A 216 3.02 -16.36 -4.20
C ASN A 216 4.22 -16.89 -4.99
N THR A 217 4.91 -16.03 -5.75
CA THR A 217 5.92 -16.49 -6.71
C THR A 217 7.15 -17.03 -5.97
N VAL A 218 7.60 -16.29 -4.96
CA VAL A 218 8.85 -16.61 -4.25
C VAL A 218 8.75 -17.84 -3.35
N HIS A 219 7.54 -18.40 -3.13
CA HIS A 219 7.38 -19.68 -2.44
C HIS A 219 8.06 -20.85 -3.18
N GLU A 220 8.30 -20.74 -4.49
CA GLU A 220 9.09 -21.73 -5.24
C GLU A 220 10.51 -21.89 -4.65
N ALA A 221 11.11 -20.77 -4.22
CA ALA A 221 12.47 -20.73 -3.68
C ALA A 221 12.61 -21.51 -2.35
N MET A 222 11.51 -21.78 -1.64
CA MET A 222 11.54 -22.56 -0.39
C MET A 222 12.03 -24.01 -0.60
N LYS A 223 12.03 -24.51 -1.83
CA LYS A 223 12.58 -25.83 -2.19
C LYS A 223 14.08 -25.82 -2.48
N HIS A 224 14.67 -24.64 -2.73
CA HIS A 224 16.03 -24.50 -3.26
C HIS A 224 17.08 -24.29 -2.17
N SER A 225 16.71 -24.53 -0.93
CA SER A 225 17.58 -24.29 0.21
C SER A 225 17.23 -25.27 1.32
N ASP A 226 18.26 -25.84 1.95
CA ASP A 226 18.13 -26.64 3.18
C ASP A 226 17.87 -25.71 4.36
N LEU A 227 16.89 -24.81 4.23
CA LEU A 227 16.52 -23.92 5.31
C LEU A 227 15.88 -24.78 6.39
N GLU A 228 16.70 -25.21 7.33
CA GLU A 228 16.29 -25.30 8.72
C GLU A 228 15.79 -23.91 9.11
N ALA A 229 14.56 -23.61 8.75
CA ALA A 229 13.91 -22.39 9.13
C ALA A 229 13.82 -22.42 10.65
N ASN A 230 14.57 -21.54 11.31
CA ASN A 230 14.54 -21.37 12.77
C ASN A 230 13.14 -21.02 13.30
N LEU A 231 12.17 -20.77 12.40
CA LEU A 231 10.77 -20.54 12.71
C LEU A 231 9.85 -21.35 11.77
N PRO A 232 8.68 -21.80 12.25
CA PRO A 232 7.65 -22.37 11.39
C PRO A 232 7.17 -21.36 10.33
N TRP A 233 6.99 -21.85 9.10
CA TRP A 233 6.38 -21.08 8.01
C TRP A 233 4.95 -21.55 7.75
N ILE A 234 4.06 -20.61 7.47
CA ILE A 234 2.75 -20.93 6.87
C ILE A 234 2.86 -20.69 5.37
N HIS A 235 2.73 -21.77 4.60
CA HIS A 235 2.88 -21.70 3.15
C HIS A 235 1.58 -21.24 2.47
N ILE A 236 1.64 -20.18 1.66
CA ILE A 236 0.44 -19.56 1.05
C ILE A 236 -0.37 -20.54 0.20
N ALA A 237 0.27 -21.37 -0.61
CA ALA A 237 -0.43 -22.35 -1.44
C ALA A 237 -1.01 -23.53 -0.62
N GLU A 238 -0.46 -23.85 0.56
CA GLU A 238 -1.05 -24.85 1.45
C GLU A 238 -2.33 -24.32 2.06
N VAL A 239 -2.33 -23.05 2.48
CA VAL A 239 -3.54 -22.37 2.98
C VAL A 239 -4.64 -22.34 1.91
N VAL A 240 -4.28 -22.05 0.66
CA VAL A 240 -5.25 -22.09 -0.45
C VAL A 240 -5.76 -23.52 -0.70
N ALA A 241 -4.89 -24.53 -0.65
CA ALA A 241 -5.28 -25.93 -0.80
C ALA A 241 -6.25 -26.38 0.31
N GLU A 242 -5.99 -25.98 1.56
CA GLU A 242 -6.86 -26.25 2.71
C GLU A 242 -8.23 -25.61 2.55
N GLU A 243 -8.28 -24.33 2.12
CA GLU A 243 -9.54 -23.64 1.86
C GLU A 243 -10.30 -24.26 0.69
N ALA A 244 -9.61 -24.62 -0.39
CA ALA A 244 -10.24 -25.28 -1.52
C ALA A 244 -10.85 -26.62 -1.12
N ARG A 245 -10.12 -27.41 -0.32
CA ARG A 245 -10.62 -28.67 0.23
C ARG A 245 -11.81 -28.47 1.18
N SER A 246 -11.78 -27.45 2.03
CA SER A 246 -12.88 -27.16 2.97
C SER A 246 -14.19 -26.79 2.25
N ARG A 247 -14.06 -26.22 1.04
CA ARG A 247 -15.16 -25.84 0.15
C ARG A 247 -15.49 -26.87 -0.92
N ASP A 248 -14.85 -28.04 -0.88
CA ASP A 248 -15.01 -29.16 -1.80
C ASP A 248 -14.70 -28.83 -3.28
N PHE A 249 -13.83 -27.85 -3.53
CA PHE A 249 -13.35 -27.55 -4.87
C PHE A 249 -12.38 -28.62 -5.37
N LYS A 250 -12.46 -28.92 -6.67
CA LYS A 250 -11.71 -29.99 -7.34
C LYS A 250 -10.80 -29.45 -8.43
N ARG A 251 -11.09 -28.29 -9.04
CA ARG A 251 -10.30 -27.75 -10.14
C ARG A 251 -10.19 -26.23 -10.08
N LEU A 252 -9.00 -25.75 -9.74
CA LEU A 252 -8.73 -24.34 -9.53
C LEU A 252 -8.06 -23.69 -10.73
N GLY A 253 -8.60 -22.57 -11.21
CA GLY A 253 -7.92 -21.68 -12.15
C GLY A 253 -6.90 -20.80 -11.43
N ILE A 254 -5.61 -20.88 -11.79
CA ILE A 254 -4.54 -20.12 -11.13
C ILE A 254 -4.24 -18.85 -11.93
N LEU A 255 -4.48 -17.68 -11.32
CA LEU A 255 -4.16 -16.38 -11.90
C LEU A 255 -3.06 -15.69 -11.09
N GLY A 256 -2.02 -15.19 -11.76
CA GLY A 256 -0.93 -14.48 -11.09
C GLY A 256 0.14 -14.03 -12.07
N THR A 257 1.36 -13.85 -11.57
CA THR A 257 2.52 -13.61 -12.45
C THR A 257 2.74 -14.80 -13.38
N ARG A 258 3.41 -14.58 -14.51
CA ARG A 258 3.80 -15.67 -15.41
C ARG A 258 4.61 -16.74 -14.67
N TYR A 259 5.55 -16.31 -13.82
CA TYR A 259 6.38 -17.20 -13.01
C TYR A 259 5.52 -18.14 -12.14
N LEU A 260 4.51 -17.59 -11.47
CA LEU A 260 3.61 -18.39 -10.64
C LEU A 260 2.74 -19.35 -11.46
N MET A 261 2.18 -18.87 -12.57
CA MET A 261 1.27 -19.67 -13.41
C MET A 261 1.99 -20.77 -14.19
N GLU A 262 3.29 -20.63 -14.42
CA GLU A 262 4.13 -21.64 -15.10
C GLU A 262 4.96 -22.48 -14.12
N GLY A 263 5.08 -22.01 -12.87
CA GLY A 263 5.87 -22.63 -11.81
C GLY A 263 5.10 -23.68 -11.00
N PRO A 264 5.79 -24.36 -10.07
CA PRO A 264 5.28 -25.55 -9.41
C PRO A 264 4.50 -25.23 -8.11
N VAL A 265 4.57 -23.99 -7.61
CA VAL A 265 4.03 -23.56 -6.28
C VAL A 265 2.63 -24.10 -5.97
N TYR A 266 1.69 -23.94 -6.90
CA TYR A 266 0.32 -24.42 -6.72
C TYR A 266 0.16 -25.91 -7.03
N PRO A 267 0.62 -26.44 -8.19
CA PRO A 267 0.57 -27.87 -8.47
C PRO A 267 1.11 -28.74 -7.32
N ASP A 268 2.25 -28.37 -6.74
CA ASP A 268 2.91 -29.11 -5.65
C ASP A 268 2.03 -29.29 -4.41
N LYS A 269 1.19 -28.30 -4.10
CA LYS A 269 0.37 -28.29 -2.89
C LYS A 269 -1.05 -28.76 -3.15
N LEU A 270 -1.56 -28.62 -4.38
CA LEU A 270 -2.91 -29.02 -4.75
C LEU A 270 -3.03 -30.50 -5.13
N ILE A 271 -2.04 -31.06 -5.85
CA ILE A 271 -2.06 -32.46 -6.28
C ILE A 271 -2.19 -33.43 -5.10
N PRO A 272 -1.46 -33.28 -3.97
CA PRO A 272 -1.62 -34.15 -2.80
C PRO A 272 -3.01 -34.06 -2.15
N CYS A 273 -3.74 -32.97 -2.37
CA CYS A 273 -5.11 -32.78 -1.90
C CYS A 273 -6.16 -33.34 -2.88
N GLY A 274 -5.76 -33.91 -4.01
CA GLY A 274 -6.67 -34.35 -5.07
C GLY A 274 -7.34 -33.20 -5.80
N ILE A 275 -6.70 -32.03 -5.83
CA ILE A 275 -7.19 -30.82 -6.48
C ILE A 275 -6.32 -30.55 -7.72
N GLU A 276 -6.96 -30.37 -8.86
CA GLU A 276 -6.27 -30.02 -10.10
C GLU A 276 -6.07 -28.50 -10.20
N SER A 277 -4.89 -28.08 -10.64
CA SER A 277 -4.61 -26.69 -10.98
C SER A 277 -4.61 -26.51 -12.50
N VAL A 278 -5.40 -25.57 -13.00
CA VAL A 278 -5.43 -25.17 -14.41
C VAL A 278 -4.93 -23.74 -14.53
N THR A 279 -4.12 -23.46 -15.55
CA THR A 279 -3.65 -22.10 -15.83
C THR A 279 -4.21 -21.58 -17.15
N PRO A 280 -4.30 -20.25 -17.34
CA PRO A 280 -4.69 -19.67 -18.62
C PRO A 280 -3.78 -20.11 -19.78
N SER A 281 -4.24 -19.93 -21.01
CA SER A 281 -3.43 -20.18 -22.21
C SER A 281 -2.18 -19.29 -22.24
N VAL A 282 -1.19 -19.65 -23.06
CA VAL A 282 0.09 -18.90 -23.14
C VAL A 282 -0.14 -17.41 -23.40
N ASP A 283 -1.06 -17.06 -24.29
CA ASP A 283 -1.35 -15.66 -24.63
C ASP A 283 -2.10 -14.94 -23.50
N GLU A 284 -3.04 -15.61 -22.83
CA GLU A 284 -3.73 -15.06 -21.67
C GLU A 284 -2.77 -14.83 -20.50
N ARG A 285 -1.81 -15.74 -20.27
CA ARG A 285 -0.78 -15.57 -19.24
C ARG A 285 0.09 -14.34 -19.52
N ARG A 286 0.42 -14.06 -20.78
CA ARG A 286 1.13 -12.83 -21.17
C ARG A 286 0.29 -11.59 -20.86
N ILE A 287 -1.00 -11.60 -21.21
CA ILE A 287 -1.93 -10.50 -20.92
C ILE A 287 -1.99 -10.23 -19.41
N ILE A 288 -2.23 -11.28 -18.61
CA ILE A 288 -2.30 -11.15 -17.14
C ILE A 288 -1.00 -10.60 -16.58
N ASN A 289 0.16 -11.12 -17.02
CA ASN A 289 1.45 -10.67 -16.52
C ASN A 289 1.73 -9.20 -16.84
N SER A 290 1.49 -8.77 -18.09
CA SER A 290 1.62 -7.36 -18.47
C SER A 290 0.65 -6.47 -17.69
N LEU A 291 -0.60 -6.90 -17.52
CA LEU A 291 -1.59 -6.16 -16.73
C LEU A 291 -1.14 -6.03 -15.26
N ILE A 292 -0.53 -7.07 -14.68
CA ILE A 292 0.03 -7.01 -13.32
C ILE A 292 1.11 -5.93 -13.22
N PHE A 293 2.17 -6.03 -14.03
CA PHE A 293 3.35 -5.17 -13.89
C PHE A 293 3.16 -3.75 -14.44
N ASP A 294 2.44 -3.59 -15.55
CA ASP A 294 2.35 -2.30 -16.25
C ASP A 294 1.22 -1.41 -15.70
N ARG A 295 0.24 -2.01 -15.02
CA ARG A 295 -1.03 -1.34 -14.67
C ARG A 295 -1.38 -1.49 -13.20
N LEU A 296 -1.56 -2.73 -12.75
CA LEU A 296 -2.04 -3.05 -11.41
C LEU A 296 -1.10 -2.59 -10.30
N VAL A 297 0.21 -2.79 -10.45
CA VAL A 297 1.23 -2.31 -9.49
C VAL A 297 1.18 -0.79 -9.31
N PHE A 298 0.70 -0.04 -10.32
CA PHE A 298 0.52 1.40 -10.25
C PHE A 298 -0.92 1.83 -9.91
N ASN A 299 -1.79 0.89 -9.54
CA ASN A 299 -3.22 1.10 -9.26
C ASN A 299 -3.96 1.81 -10.42
N GLN A 300 -3.58 1.49 -11.66
CA GLN A 300 -4.22 2.00 -12.87
C GLN A 300 -5.02 0.87 -13.52
N VAL A 301 -6.34 0.89 -13.41
CA VAL A 301 -7.21 -0.14 -14.00
C VAL A 301 -8.20 0.52 -14.95
N THR A 302 -8.27 0.01 -16.17
CA THR A 302 -9.30 0.39 -17.15
C THR A 302 -10.42 -0.64 -17.19
N GLU A 303 -11.58 -0.25 -17.73
CA GLU A 303 -12.66 -1.21 -17.94
C GLU A 303 -12.26 -2.32 -18.93
N SER A 304 -11.44 -2.02 -19.93
CA SER A 304 -10.91 -3.05 -20.84
C SER A 304 -10.03 -4.07 -20.13
N ASP A 305 -9.22 -3.64 -19.16
CA ASP A 305 -8.39 -4.55 -18.35
C ASP A 305 -9.27 -5.50 -17.52
N ARG A 306 -10.35 -4.96 -16.94
CA ARG A 306 -11.35 -5.75 -16.21
C ARG A 306 -12.05 -6.76 -17.12
N GLN A 307 -12.53 -6.33 -18.29
CA GLN A 307 -13.21 -7.22 -19.23
C GLN A 307 -12.29 -8.32 -19.77
N ALA A 308 -11.01 -8.02 -19.98
CA ALA A 308 -10.02 -9.02 -20.38
C ALA A 308 -9.87 -10.12 -19.32
N LEU A 309 -9.70 -9.74 -18.04
CA LEU A 309 -9.62 -10.70 -16.94
C LEU A 309 -10.91 -11.51 -16.75
N LEU A 310 -12.07 -10.87 -16.82
CA LEU A 310 -13.36 -11.56 -16.71
C LEU A 310 -13.58 -12.56 -17.84
N SER A 311 -13.19 -12.22 -19.07
CA SER A 311 -13.26 -13.14 -20.22
C SER A 311 -12.38 -14.38 -20.01
N ILE A 312 -11.19 -14.21 -19.43
CA ILE A 312 -10.30 -15.33 -19.10
C ILE A 312 -10.92 -16.22 -18.02
N VAL A 313 -11.50 -15.63 -16.96
CA VAL A 313 -12.18 -16.39 -15.90
C VAL A 313 -13.37 -17.18 -16.47
N GLU A 314 -14.15 -16.56 -17.36
CA GLU A 314 -15.27 -17.22 -18.01
C GLU A 314 -14.83 -18.40 -18.86
N ARG A 315 -13.75 -18.23 -19.64
CA ARG A 315 -13.16 -19.34 -20.40
C ARG A 315 -12.66 -20.46 -19.49
N LEU A 316 -12.01 -20.15 -18.37
CA LEU A 316 -11.58 -21.15 -17.39
C LEU A 316 -12.77 -21.91 -16.79
N ARG A 317 -13.90 -21.25 -16.58
CA ARG A 317 -15.15 -21.88 -16.14
C ARG A 317 -15.73 -22.80 -17.21
N GLU A 318 -15.89 -22.30 -18.43
CA GLU A 318 -16.61 -23.00 -19.50
C GLU A 318 -15.78 -24.11 -20.17
N ASP A 319 -14.56 -23.78 -20.60
CA ASP A 319 -13.73 -24.69 -21.39
C ASP A 319 -12.92 -25.64 -20.51
N CYS A 320 -12.46 -25.14 -19.36
CA CYS A 320 -11.60 -25.91 -18.46
C CYS A 320 -12.36 -26.51 -17.27
N GLN A 321 -13.63 -26.14 -17.05
CA GLN A 321 -14.44 -26.64 -15.94
C GLN A 321 -13.80 -26.36 -14.57
N CYS A 322 -13.16 -25.20 -14.42
CA CYS A 322 -12.71 -24.76 -13.10
C CYS A 322 -13.93 -24.45 -12.21
N ASP A 323 -13.86 -24.77 -10.93
CA ASP A 323 -14.93 -24.52 -9.95
C ASP A 323 -14.60 -23.38 -8.97
N ALA A 324 -13.36 -22.90 -8.97
CA ALA A 324 -12.94 -21.65 -8.35
C ALA A 324 -11.68 -21.09 -9.04
N ILE A 325 -11.34 -19.83 -8.75
CA ILE A 325 -10.10 -19.19 -9.18
C ILE A 325 -9.26 -18.75 -7.99
N VAL A 326 -7.94 -18.90 -8.11
CA VAL A 326 -6.97 -18.39 -7.15
C VAL A 326 -6.42 -17.06 -7.65
N LEU A 327 -6.48 -16.04 -6.79
CA LEU A 327 -5.79 -14.77 -7.03
C LEU A 327 -4.41 -14.83 -6.37
N GLY A 328 -3.42 -15.25 -7.15
CA GLY A 328 -2.02 -15.42 -6.76
C GLY A 328 -1.19 -14.13 -6.83
N CYS A 329 -1.82 -12.98 -6.99
CA CYS A 329 -1.16 -11.68 -7.01
C CYS A 329 -2.04 -10.67 -6.25
N THR A 330 -1.41 -9.78 -5.49
CA THR A 330 -2.09 -8.97 -4.46
C THR A 330 -2.94 -7.85 -5.03
N GLU A 331 -2.74 -7.54 -6.30
CA GLU A 331 -3.43 -6.52 -7.05
C GLU A 331 -4.62 -7.07 -7.85
N LEU A 332 -4.67 -8.38 -8.12
CA LEU A 332 -5.83 -8.99 -8.79
C LEU A 332 -7.14 -8.80 -8.01
N PRO A 333 -7.16 -8.82 -6.65
CA PRO A 333 -8.35 -8.47 -5.87
C PRO A 333 -8.92 -7.06 -6.11
N LEU A 334 -8.16 -6.14 -6.73
CA LEU A 334 -8.66 -4.81 -7.11
C LEU A 334 -9.66 -4.90 -8.28
N ILE A 335 -9.57 -5.96 -9.09
CA ILE A 335 -10.40 -6.16 -10.29
C ILE A 335 -11.39 -7.31 -10.09
N LEU A 336 -10.92 -8.41 -9.51
CA LEU A 336 -11.68 -9.65 -9.35
C LEU A 336 -12.01 -9.89 -7.88
N ASN A 337 -13.29 -10.11 -7.60
CA ASN A 337 -13.77 -10.57 -6.30
C ASN A 337 -15.06 -11.38 -6.51
N ASP A 338 -15.61 -11.96 -5.44
CA ASP A 338 -16.81 -12.80 -5.52
C ASP A 338 -18.05 -12.06 -6.11
N ASN A 339 -18.08 -10.73 -6.10
CA ASN A 339 -19.19 -9.97 -6.71
C ASN A 339 -19.00 -9.71 -8.21
N SER A 340 -17.78 -9.81 -8.74
CA SER A 340 -17.48 -9.56 -10.15
C SER A 340 -17.14 -10.81 -10.94
N SER A 341 -16.65 -11.85 -10.27
CA SER A 341 -16.23 -13.11 -10.89
C SER A 341 -17.41 -14.06 -11.10
N SER A 342 -17.41 -14.78 -12.22
CA SER A 342 -18.35 -15.90 -12.45
C SER A 342 -17.96 -17.18 -11.69
N LEU A 343 -16.75 -17.22 -11.14
CA LEU A 343 -16.25 -18.28 -10.28
C LEU A 343 -15.97 -17.78 -8.85
N PRO A 344 -16.18 -18.61 -7.81
CA PRO A 344 -15.70 -18.32 -6.47
C PRO A 344 -14.21 -17.94 -6.46
N VAL A 345 -13.86 -16.95 -5.65
CA VAL A 345 -12.52 -16.39 -5.59
C VAL A 345 -11.79 -16.83 -4.31
N LEU A 346 -10.60 -17.37 -4.50
CA LEU A 346 -9.63 -17.67 -3.44
C LEU A 346 -8.53 -16.60 -3.46
N ASP A 347 -8.72 -15.53 -2.69
CA ASP A 347 -7.72 -14.49 -2.47
C ASP A 347 -6.61 -15.04 -1.55
N SER A 348 -5.51 -15.48 -2.16
CA SER A 348 -4.40 -16.13 -1.48
C SER A 348 -3.82 -15.29 -0.33
N THR A 349 -3.77 -13.95 -0.48
CA THR A 349 -3.20 -13.05 0.53
C THR A 349 -4.12 -12.91 1.73
N ARG A 350 -5.44 -12.78 1.49
CA ARG A 350 -6.42 -12.72 2.59
C ARG A 350 -6.55 -14.05 3.30
N LEU A 351 -6.50 -15.16 2.57
CA LEU A 351 -6.50 -16.50 3.16
C LEU A 351 -5.26 -16.70 4.04
N LEU A 352 -4.05 -16.36 3.56
CA LEU A 352 -2.83 -16.40 4.36
C LEU A 352 -2.93 -15.53 5.62
N SER A 353 -3.49 -14.32 5.49
CA SER A 353 -3.70 -13.42 6.61
C SER A 353 -4.60 -14.05 7.67
N ARG A 354 -5.72 -14.68 7.28
CA ARG A 354 -6.63 -15.36 8.20
C ARG A 354 -5.99 -16.59 8.84
N ALA A 355 -5.22 -17.36 8.08
CA ALA A 355 -4.44 -18.48 8.64
C ALA A 355 -3.45 -17.99 9.71
N ALA A 356 -2.79 -16.86 9.48
CA ALA A 356 -1.90 -16.24 10.46
C ALA A 356 -2.64 -15.76 11.72
N ILE A 357 -3.83 -15.16 11.57
CA ILE A 357 -4.69 -14.77 12.71
C ILE A 357 -5.04 -16.01 13.55
N ASN A 358 -5.50 -17.08 12.92
CA ASN A 358 -5.88 -18.31 13.59
C ASN A 358 -4.66 -18.91 14.32
N ARG A 359 -3.51 -19.03 13.64
CA ARG A 359 -2.26 -19.52 14.25
C ARG A 359 -1.87 -18.70 15.48
N ALA A 360 -1.93 -17.38 15.36
CA ALA A 360 -1.50 -16.48 16.43
C ALA A 360 -2.42 -16.51 17.66
N THR A 361 -3.71 -16.82 17.48
CA THR A 361 -4.74 -16.71 18.53
C THR A 361 -5.19 -18.03 19.14
N GLY A 362 -4.74 -19.17 18.59
CA GLY A 362 -5.15 -20.52 18.99
C GLY A 362 -6.55 -20.86 18.51
#